data_AF-A0A661KH96-F1
#
_entry.id   AF-A0A661KH96-F1
#
_cell.length_a   1.000
_cell.length_b   1.000
_cell.length_c   1.000
_cell.angle_alpha   90.00
_cell.angle_beta   90.00
_cell.angle_gamma   90.00
#
_symmetry.space_group_name_H-M   'P 1'
#
loop_
_entity.id
_entity.type
_entity.pdbx_description
1 polymer ?
#
loop_
_entity_poly.entity_id
_entity_poly.type
_entity_poly.pdbx_seq_one_letter_code
_entity_poly.pdbx_strand_id
1 'polypeptide(L)'
;MPLAFETLKRGIIAFGFFNIDVDMILLDHYFLFADFCKLVSDFAQAPQAADYYSAQFEAYVIEKADAIGDLMGAIHGVNYHGFIGEVYRQFPFPTRPEEFKQRPDDHKNRPIVEAIIQAYATKKTLPFLFESRDSRITIGDYQFSMGVFGKLIRYIWNGGAPGWKNNERPLYITNMMKNILQSNLSFFKDL
;
A
#
# COMPACT_ATOMS: atom_id res chain seq x y z
N MET A 1 -1.90 -1.97 -10.39
CA MET A 1 -0.48 -1.67 -10.67
C MET A 1 -0.06 -0.43 -9.90
N PRO A 2 1.16 -0.39 -9.37
CA PRO A 2 1.69 0.79 -8.70
C PRO A 2 1.67 2.00 -9.64
N LEU A 3 1.36 3.18 -9.09
CA LEU A 3 1.41 4.46 -9.79
C LEU A 3 2.46 5.36 -9.15
N ALA A 4 2.82 6.43 -9.86
CA ALA A 4 3.75 7.45 -9.39
C ALA A 4 3.08 8.46 -8.45
N PHE A 5 3.69 8.70 -7.29
CA PHE A 5 3.24 9.71 -6.33
C PHE A 5 4.41 10.57 -5.85
N GLU A 6 4.18 11.86 -5.73
CA GLU A 6 5.19 12.83 -5.31
C GLU A 6 5.34 12.86 -3.78
N THR A 7 6.58 12.83 -3.30
CA THR A 7 6.93 13.03 -1.91
C THR A 7 7.50 14.44 -1.72
N LEU A 8 7.43 14.98 -0.51
CA LEU A 8 7.92 16.31 -0.18
C LEU A 8 9.46 16.42 -0.24
N LYS A 9 10.20 15.31 -0.09
CA LYS A 9 11.67 15.33 0.10
C LYS A 9 12.46 14.27 -0.68
N ARG A 10 11.80 13.26 -1.27
CA ARG A 10 12.47 12.12 -1.94
C ARG A 10 12.05 11.96 -3.41
N GLY A 11 11.40 12.98 -3.99
CA GLY A 11 10.93 12.96 -5.37
C GLY A 11 9.72 12.04 -5.56
N ILE A 12 9.60 11.48 -6.75
CA ILE A 12 8.49 10.60 -7.14
C ILE A 12 8.81 9.16 -6.74
N ILE A 13 7.86 8.50 -6.09
CA ILE A 13 7.94 7.09 -5.72
C ILE A 13 6.83 6.27 -6.37
N ALA A 14 7.07 4.96 -6.51
CA ALA A 14 6.02 4.02 -6.87
C ALA A 14 5.17 3.65 -5.63
N PHE A 15 3.85 3.65 -5.78
CA PHE A 15 2.94 3.18 -4.75
C PHE A 15 1.75 2.41 -5.32
N GLY A 16 1.45 1.26 -4.73
CA GLY A 16 0.21 0.53 -4.96
C GLY A 16 0.35 -0.98 -4.99
N PHE A 17 -0.76 -1.68 -5.26
CA PHE A 17 -0.76 -3.11 -5.50
C PHE A 17 0.11 -3.48 -6.70
N PHE A 18 1.07 -4.36 -6.45
CA PHE A 18 1.96 -4.91 -7.48
C PHE A 18 1.49 -6.26 -8.02
N ASN A 19 0.55 -6.94 -7.36
CA ASN A 19 -0.05 -8.20 -7.81
C ASN A 19 -1.53 -8.26 -7.39
N ILE A 20 -2.42 -8.77 -8.27
CA ILE A 20 -3.87 -8.75 -8.05
C ILE A 20 -4.38 -9.83 -7.08
N ASP A 21 -3.55 -10.82 -6.79
CA ASP A 21 -3.84 -11.95 -5.91
C ASP A 21 -3.31 -11.74 -4.48
N VAL A 22 -2.70 -10.59 -4.19
CA VAL A 22 -2.00 -10.34 -2.93
C VAL A 22 -2.47 -9.05 -2.28
N ASP A 23 -2.72 -9.09 -0.98
CA ASP A 23 -3.14 -7.95 -0.15
C ASP A 23 -1.95 -7.05 0.27
N MET A 24 -0.95 -6.92 -0.60
CA MET A 24 0.30 -6.23 -0.31
C MET A 24 0.51 -5.02 -1.23
N ILE A 25 0.83 -3.91 -0.61
CA ILE A 25 1.07 -2.61 -1.21
C ILE A 25 2.58 -2.39 -1.24
N LEU A 26 3.11 -2.04 -2.41
CA LEU A 26 4.44 -1.49 -2.56
C LEU A 26 4.38 0.02 -2.29
N LEU A 27 5.33 0.53 -1.51
CA LEU A 27 5.64 1.94 -1.33
C LEU A 27 7.16 2.07 -1.49
N ASP A 28 7.58 2.26 -2.74
CA ASP A 28 8.97 2.17 -3.18
C ASP A 28 9.63 0.84 -2.73
N HIS A 29 10.50 0.88 -1.72
CA HIS A 29 11.17 -0.28 -1.14
C HIS A 29 10.53 -0.83 0.15
N TYR A 30 9.39 -0.26 0.57
CA TYR A 30 8.57 -0.79 1.66
C TYR A 30 7.42 -1.62 1.10
N PHE A 31 7.19 -2.78 1.69
CA PHE A 31 6.10 -3.67 1.35
C PHE A 31 5.19 -3.88 2.55
N LEU A 32 3.94 -3.45 2.39
CA LEU A 32 2.96 -3.30 3.46
C LEU A 32 1.76 -4.19 3.16
N PHE A 33 1.42 -5.12 4.04
CA PHE A 33 0.15 -5.83 3.92
C PHE A 33 -1.03 -4.92 4.28
N ALA A 34 -2.25 -5.44 4.14
CA ALA A 34 -3.50 -4.78 4.48
C ALA A 34 -3.57 -4.16 5.90
N ASP A 35 -2.64 -4.49 6.79
CA ASP A 35 -2.48 -3.88 8.11
C ASP A 35 -2.26 -2.36 8.03
N PHE A 36 -1.72 -1.87 6.91
CA PHE A 36 -1.66 -0.43 6.62
C PHE A 36 -3.06 0.22 6.62
N CYS A 37 -4.10 -0.47 6.13
CA CYS A 37 -5.46 0.05 6.17
C CYS A 37 -6.00 0.13 7.60
N LYS A 38 -5.59 -0.81 8.46
CA LYS A 38 -5.90 -0.76 9.89
C LYS A 38 -5.22 0.44 10.56
N LEU A 39 -3.94 0.70 10.25
CA LEU A 39 -3.23 1.88 10.73
C LEU A 39 -3.94 3.18 10.35
N VAL A 40 -4.34 3.33 9.08
CA VAL A 40 -5.08 4.51 8.60
C VAL A 40 -6.46 4.62 9.28
N SER A 41 -7.13 3.48 9.49
CA SER A 41 -8.38 3.39 10.23
C SER A 41 -8.22 3.88 11.69
N ASP A 42 -7.19 3.41 12.38
CA ASP A 42 -6.90 3.81 13.77
C ASP A 42 -6.55 5.30 13.84
N PHE A 43 -5.75 5.80 12.90
CA PHE A 43 -5.45 7.23 12.75
C PHE A 43 -6.73 8.06 12.56
N ALA A 44 -7.65 7.63 11.70
CA ALA A 44 -8.90 8.34 11.46
C ALA A 44 -9.80 8.42 12.70
N GLN A 45 -9.67 7.49 13.65
CA GLN A 45 -10.46 7.42 14.87
C GLN A 45 -9.72 7.90 16.12
N ALA A 46 -8.48 8.36 15.99
CA ALA A 46 -7.65 8.76 17.11
C ALA A 46 -8.34 9.88 17.95
N PRO A 47 -8.59 9.66 19.26
CA PRO A 47 -9.25 10.66 20.09
C PRO A 47 -8.32 11.83 20.46
N GLN A 48 -8.66 12.99 19.90
CA GLN A 48 -8.29 14.38 20.26
C GLN A 48 -6.86 14.93 20.01
N ALA A 49 -6.88 16.26 19.80
CA ALA A 49 -5.82 17.25 19.57
C ALA A 49 -5.21 17.23 18.16
N ALA A 50 -5.92 17.88 17.24
CA ALA A 50 -5.77 17.89 15.77
C ALA A 50 -4.42 18.34 15.19
N ASP A 51 -3.37 18.45 16.01
CA ASP A 51 -2.06 18.96 15.61
C ASP A 51 -1.04 17.86 15.35
N TYR A 52 -1.15 16.72 16.04
CA TYR A 52 -0.17 15.65 15.94
C TYR A 52 -0.78 14.26 16.20
N TYR A 53 -0.36 13.27 15.42
CA TYR A 53 -0.58 11.86 15.71
C TYR A 53 0.68 11.07 15.38
N SER A 54 0.97 10.06 16.19
CA SER A 54 2.11 9.17 16.00
C SER A 54 1.71 7.74 16.28
N ALA A 55 2.09 6.86 15.37
CA ALA A 55 1.96 5.42 15.51
C ALA A 55 3.21 4.75 14.94
N GLN A 56 3.31 3.45 15.20
CA GLN A 56 4.31 2.58 14.62
C GLN A 56 3.61 1.41 13.95
N PHE A 57 4.17 0.92 12.86
CA PHE A 57 3.64 -0.23 12.13
C PHE A 57 4.79 -1.06 11.57
N GLU A 58 4.52 -2.33 11.32
CA GLU A 58 5.49 -3.23 10.72
C GLU A 58 5.43 -3.17 9.19
N ALA A 59 6.61 -3.18 8.56
CA ALA A 59 6.79 -3.23 7.12
C ALA A 59 7.90 -4.20 6.78
N TYR A 60 7.81 -4.81 5.60
CA TYR A 60 8.94 -5.52 5.00
C TYR A 60 9.75 -4.53 4.18
N VAL A 61 11.05 -4.43 4.47
CA VAL A 61 11.95 -3.47 3.83
C VAL A 61 12.99 -4.23 3.01
N ILE A 62 12.98 -3.98 1.69
CA ILE A 62 13.97 -4.55 0.77
C ILE A 62 15.01 -3.45 0.46
N GLU A 63 16.18 -3.52 1.09
CA GLU A 63 17.20 -2.46 0.98
C GLU A 63 17.87 -2.40 -0.39
N LYS A 64 18.02 -3.54 -1.05
CA LYS A 64 18.70 -3.61 -2.35
C LYS A 64 17.67 -3.57 -3.48
N ALA A 65 17.79 -2.60 -4.37
CA ALA A 65 16.85 -2.43 -5.48
C ALA A 65 16.76 -3.65 -6.42
N ASP A 66 17.86 -4.39 -6.60
CA ASP A 66 17.89 -5.62 -7.40
C ASP A 66 17.08 -6.77 -6.75
N ALA A 67 16.99 -6.78 -5.42
CA ALA A 67 16.20 -7.75 -4.67
C ALA A 67 14.68 -7.48 -4.75
N ILE A 68 14.26 -6.27 -5.13
CA ILE A 68 12.83 -5.96 -5.38
C ILE A 68 12.34 -6.70 -6.63
N GLY A 69 13.12 -6.67 -7.70
CA GLY A 69 12.79 -7.30 -8.97
C GLY A 69 12.22 -6.35 -10.03
N ASP A 70 11.88 -6.90 -11.19
CA ASP A 70 11.34 -6.19 -12.35
C ASP A 70 9.86 -6.50 -12.55
N LEU A 71 9.01 -5.55 -12.13
CA LEU A 71 7.56 -5.68 -12.24
C LEU A 71 7.09 -5.81 -13.70
N MET A 72 7.64 -5.00 -14.61
CA MET A 72 7.20 -5.01 -16.01
C MET A 72 7.66 -6.28 -16.73
N GLY A 73 8.86 -6.77 -16.42
CA GLY A 73 9.36 -8.04 -16.89
C GLY A 73 8.57 -9.23 -16.36
N ALA A 74 8.15 -9.19 -15.09
CA ALA A 74 7.33 -10.23 -14.48
C ALA A 74 5.91 -10.28 -15.06
N ILE A 75 5.28 -9.13 -15.29
CA ILE A 75 3.95 -9.02 -15.92
C ILE A 75 3.95 -9.62 -17.34
N HIS A 76 5.01 -9.37 -18.12
CA HIS A 76 5.15 -9.91 -19.48
C HIS A 76 5.70 -11.34 -19.52
N GLY A 77 6.02 -11.92 -18.36
CA GLY A 77 6.57 -13.27 -18.23
C GLY A 77 7.96 -13.46 -18.83
N VAL A 78 8.73 -12.38 -18.99
CA VAL A 78 10.07 -12.39 -19.59
C VAL A 78 11.19 -12.39 -18.56
N ASN A 79 10.92 -11.90 -17.34
CA ASN A 79 11.94 -11.78 -16.30
C ASN A 79 11.32 -11.98 -14.91
N TYR A 80 11.70 -13.06 -14.24
CA TYR A 80 11.24 -13.39 -12.89
C TYR A 80 12.43 -13.43 -11.93
N HIS A 81 12.90 -12.25 -11.51
CA HIS A 81 13.93 -12.08 -10.48
C HIS A 81 13.42 -11.17 -9.35
N GLY A 82 14.11 -11.24 -8.21
CA GLY A 82 13.74 -10.52 -7.00
C GLY A 82 12.40 -10.98 -6.43
N PHE A 83 11.98 -10.31 -5.36
CA PHE A 83 10.73 -10.60 -4.66
C PHE A 83 9.51 -10.58 -5.59
N ILE A 84 9.37 -9.53 -6.40
CA ILE A 84 8.23 -9.39 -7.32
C ILE A 84 8.21 -10.55 -8.32
N GLY A 85 9.36 -10.92 -8.88
CA GLY A 85 9.47 -12.03 -9.81
C GLY A 85 9.02 -13.36 -9.19
N GLU A 86 9.40 -13.65 -7.96
CA GLU A 86 8.96 -14.87 -7.27
C GLU A 86 7.46 -14.89 -6.98
N VAL A 87 6.90 -13.75 -6.55
CA VAL A 87 5.44 -13.63 -6.38
C VAL A 87 4.71 -13.89 -7.69
N TYR A 88 5.20 -13.36 -8.81
CA TYR A 88 4.58 -13.59 -10.13
C TYR A 88 4.77 -15.00 -10.68
N ARG A 89 5.77 -15.78 -10.22
CA ARG A 89 5.82 -17.22 -10.52
C ARG A 89 4.69 -17.98 -9.84
N GLN A 90 4.37 -17.59 -8.61
CA GLN A 90 3.30 -18.20 -7.82
C GLN A 90 1.90 -17.70 -8.24
N PHE A 91 1.79 -16.41 -8.53
CA PHE A 91 0.56 -15.70 -8.89
C PHE A 91 0.76 -14.94 -10.20
N PRO A 92 0.72 -15.65 -11.34
CA PRO A 92 1.02 -15.07 -12.64
C PRO A 92 0.00 -14.01 -13.05
N PHE A 93 0.44 -13.09 -13.91
CA PHE A 93 -0.46 -12.12 -14.52
C PHE A 93 -1.57 -12.87 -15.31
N PRO A 94 -2.83 -12.42 -15.24
CA PRO A 94 -3.91 -13.09 -15.93
C PRO A 94 -3.68 -13.09 -17.45
N THR A 95 -4.01 -14.20 -18.11
CA THR A 95 -3.92 -14.32 -19.57
C THR A 95 -4.95 -13.45 -20.29
N ARG A 96 -6.00 -13.03 -19.57
CA ARG A 96 -7.11 -12.25 -20.09
C ARG A 96 -7.15 -10.87 -19.44
N PRO A 97 -7.07 -9.76 -20.21
CA PRO A 97 -7.04 -8.41 -19.65
C PRO A 97 -8.25 -8.06 -18.75
N GLU A 98 -9.43 -8.63 -19.01
CA GLU A 98 -10.63 -8.39 -18.21
C GLU A 98 -10.54 -8.97 -16.78
N GLU A 99 -9.68 -9.96 -16.57
CA GLU A 99 -9.41 -10.55 -15.25
C GLU A 99 -8.40 -9.74 -14.45
N PHE A 100 -7.75 -8.76 -15.07
CA PHE A 100 -6.80 -7.90 -14.40
C PHE A 100 -7.53 -6.94 -13.46
N LYS A 101 -7.93 -7.41 -12.29
CA LYS A 101 -8.59 -6.64 -11.23
C LYS A 101 -8.19 -7.19 -9.87
N GLN A 102 -8.03 -6.30 -8.88
CA GLN A 102 -7.66 -6.69 -7.52
C GLN A 102 -8.72 -7.63 -6.93
N ARG A 103 -8.28 -8.77 -6.39
CA ARG A 103 -9.18 -9.78 -5.82
C ARG A 103 -9.50 -9.44 -4.36
N PRO A 104 -10.78 -9.40 -3.95
CA PRO A 104 -11.15 -9.04 -2.58
C PRO A 104 -10.74 -10.05 -1.50
N ASP A 105 -10.43 -11.29 -1.90
CA ASP A 105 -10.02 -12.38 -1.03
C ASP A 105 -8.52 -12.68 -1.07
N ASP A 106 -7.74 -11.74 -1.57
CA ASP A 106 -6.27 -11.72 -1.65
C ASP A 106 -5.55 -12.01 -0.32
N HIS A 107 -6.12 -11.59 0.81
CA HIS A 107 -5.58 -11.84 2.16
C HIS A 107 -5.35 -13.33 2.48
N LYS A 108 -6.04 -14.25 1.80
CA LYS A 108 -5.83 -15.70 1.96
C LYS A 108 -4.42 -16.14 1.52
N ASN A 109 -3.81 -15.38 0.62
CA ASN A 109 -2.48 -15.66 0.09
C ASN A 109 -1.35 -15.05 0.94
N ARG A 110 -1.67 -14.26 1.98
CA ARG A 110 -0.67 -13.64 2.87
C ARG A 110 0.37 -14.64 3.38
N PRO A 111 0.04 -15.83 3.93
CA PRO A 111 1.06 -16.74 4.44
C PRO A 111 2.07 -17.20 3.38
N ILE A 112 1.62 -17.34 2.13
CA ILE A 112 2.48 -17.74 1.00
C ILE A 112 3.44 -16.60 0.67
N VAL A 113 2.91 -15.38 0.52
CA VAL A 113 3.73 -14.21 0.16
C VAL A 113 4.67 -13.80 1.28
N GLU A 114 4.24 -13.94 2.53
CA GLU A 114 5.06 -13.71 3.70
C GLU A 114 6.26 -14.67 3.76
N ALA A 115 6.07 -15.94 3.39
CA ALA A 115 7.18 -16.89 3.28
C ALA A 115 8.17 -16.51 2.18
N ILE A 116 7.68 -15.99 1.04
CA ILE A 116 8.54 -15.53 -0.07
C ILE A 116 9.35 -14.29 0.35
N ILE A 117 8.68 -13.26 0.88
CA ILE A 117 9.34 -11.97 1.15
C ILE A 117 10.42 -12.05 2.24
N GLN A 118 10.35 -13.05 3.14
CA GLN A 118 11.36 -13.29 4.17
C GLN A 118 12.76 -13.57 3.61
N ALA A 119 12.87 -14.07 2.37
CA ALA A 119 14.16 -14.26 1.71
C ALA A 119 14.80 -12.95 1.19
N TYR A 120 14.01 -11.88 1.08
CA TYR A 120 14.40 -10.63 0.41
C TYR A 120 14.43 -9.42 1.33
N ALA A 121 13.55 -9.41 2.34
CA ALA A 121 13.29 -8.25 3.17
C ALA A 121 13.69 -8.49 4.62
N THR A 122 13.98 -7.39 5.31
CA THR A 122 13.97 -7.38 6.77
C THR A 122 12.66 -6.77 7.25
N LYS A 123 12.01 -7.42 8.22
CA LYS A 123 10.85 -6.84 8.89
C LYS A 123 11.31 -5.71 9.81
N LYS A 124 10.77 -4.51 9.62
CA LYS A 124 11.12 -3.31 10.41
C LYS A 124 9.87 -2.63 10.94
N THR A 125 10.01 -2.02 12.11
CA THR A 125 9.02 -1.10 12.66
C THR A 125 9.27 0.30 12.10
N LEU A 126 8.31 0.85 11.37
CA LEU A 126 8.40 2.18 10.77
C LEU A 126 7.46 3.17 11.48
N PRO A 127 7.85 4.46 11.57
CA PRO A 127 6.98 5.49 12.08
C PRO A 127 5.87 5.86 11.08
N PHE A 128 4.68 6.12 11.61
CA PHE A 128 3.61 6.84 10.94
C PHE A 128 3.31 8.11 11.73
N LEU A 129 3.50 9.28 11.12
CA LEU A 129 3.32 10.56 11.77
C LEU A 129 2.34 11.43 10.98
N PHE A 130 1.49 12.15 11.69
CA PHE A 130 0.67 13.23 11.16
C PHE A 130 1.03 14.51 11.91
N GLU A 131 1.27 15.59 11.17
CA GLU A 131 1.60 16.91 11.69
C GLU A 131 0.73 17.94 10.98
N SER A 132 -0.26 18.49 11.68
CA SER A 132 -1.27 19.39 11.13
C SER A 132 -0.68 20.75 10.74
N ARG A 133 0.19 21.30 11.60
CA ARG A 133 0.85 22.60 11.39
C ARG A 133 1.58 22.66 10.05
N ASP A 134 2.25 21.57 9.70
CA ASP A 134 3.03 21.45 8.47
C ASP A 134 2.24 20.73 7.35
N SER A 135 0.98 20.36 7.61
CA SER A 135 0.12 19.60 6.68
C SER A 135 0.83 18.38 6.07
N ARG A 136 1.50 17.61 6.94
CA ARG A 136 2.45 16.55 6.60
C ARG A 136 2.03 15.19 7.16
N ILE A 137 2.10 14.16 6.32
CA ILE A 137 2.11 12.75 6.74
C ILE A 137 3.51 12.20 6.53
N THR A 138 4.04 11.45 7.50
CA THR A 138 5.29 10.69 7.37
C THR A 138 4.98 9.20 7.44
N ILE A 139 5.52 8.42 6.50
CA ILE A 139 5.45 6.94 6.47
C ILE A 139 6.89 6.45 6.28
N GLY A 140 7.51 5.96 7.36
CA GLY A 140 8.95 5.65 7.35
C GLY A 140 9.77 6.88 6.95
N ASP A 141 10.56 6.74 5.89
CA ASP A 141 11.41 7.82 5.36
C ASP A 141 10.69 8.79 4.40
N TYR A 142 9.42 8.54 4.09
CA TYR A 142 8.66 9.30 3.09
C TYR A 142 7.73 10.31 3.74
N GLN A 143 7.75 11.53 3.22
CA GLN A 143 6.86 12.60 3.64
C GLN A 143 5.93 12.97 2.50
N PHE A 144 4.63 13.07 2.79
CA PHE A 144 3.58 13.42 1.84
C PHE A 144 2.84 14.66 2.32
N SER A 145 2.41 15.50 1.38
CA SER A 145 1.37 16.46 1.69
C SER A 145 0.05 15.73 1.98
N MET A 146 -0.84 16.36 2.73
CA MET A 146 -2.20 15.85 2.93
C MET A 146 -2.88 15.49 1.60
N GLY A 147 -2.77 16.36 0.59
CA GLY A 147 -3.37 16.12 -0.73
C GLY A 147 -2.84 14.87 -1.42
N VAL A 148 -1.53 14.59 -1.35
CA VAL A 148 -0.97 13.36 -1.93
C VAL A 148 -1.36 12.15 -1.10
N PHE A 149 -1.30 12.22 0.23
CA PHE A 149 -1.74 11.11 1.09
C PHE A 149 -3.20 10.74 0.82
N GLY A 150 -4.07 11.73 0.60
CA GLY A 150 -5.45 11.48 0.18
C GLY A 150 -5.56 10.74 -1.15
N LYS A 151 -4.69 11.04 -2.13
CA LYS A 151 -4.61 10.27 -3.38
C LYS A 151 -4.15 8.82 -3.16
N LEU A 152 -3.24 8.56 -2.21
CA LEU A 152 -2.84 7.19 -1.84
C LEU A 152 -4.05 6.40 -1.30
N ILE A 153 -4.83 7.01 -0.40
CA ILE A 153 -6.03 6.38 0.17
C ILE A 153 -7.07 6.11 -0.92
N ARG A 154 -7.33 7.09 -1.81
CA ARG A 154 -8.26 6.91 -2.94
C ARG A 154 -7.81 5.79 -3.88
N TYR A 155 -6.51 5.69 -4.15
CA TYR A 155 -5.95 4.60 -4.94
C TYR A 155 -6.28 3.24 -4.31
N ILE A 156 -6.01 3.08 -3.01
CA ILE A 156 -6.34 1.85 -2.28
C ILE A 156 -7.87 1.58 -2.31
N TRP A 157 -8.68 2.60 -2.01
CA TRP A 157 -10.14 2.50 -2.00
C TRP A 157 -10.72 2.01 -3.33
N ASN A 158 -10.12 2.43 -4.44
CA ASN A 158 -10.57 2.04 -5.77
C ASN A 158 -10.08 0.65 -6.20
N GLY A 159 -9.17 0.02 -5.45
CA GLY A 159 -8.56 -1.27 -5.79
C GLY A 159 -7.36 -1.12 -6.70
N GLY A 160 -6.71 0.04 -6.61
CA GLY A 160 -5.68 0.48 -7.50
C GLY A 160 -6.15 0.70 -8.93
N ALA A 161 -5.23 0.54 -9.88
CA ALA A 161 -5.53 0.51 -11.31
C ALA A 161 -5.42 -0.94 -11.83
N PRO A 162 -6.51 -1.56 -12.32
CA PRO A 162 -7.75 -0.93 -12.77
C PRO A 162 -8.92 -1.03 -11.78
N GLY A 163 -8.69 -1.53 -10.56
CA GLY A 163 -9.67 -1.52 -9.48
C GLY A 163 -10.12 -2.91 -9.02
N TRP A 164 -11.12 -2.94 -8.15
CA TRP A 164 -11.62 -4.18 -7.54
C TRP A 164 -12.41 -5.06 -8.50
N LYS A 165 -12.19 -6.38 -8.40
CA LYS A 165 -12.99 -7.39 -9.08
C LYS A 165 -14.45 -7.28 -8.61
N ASN A 166 -15.38 -7.30 -9.55
CA ASN A 166 -16.83 -7.13 -9.31
C ASN A 166 -17.23 -5.86 -8.54
N ASN A 167 -16.33 -4.87 -8.42
CA ASN A 167 -16.50 -3.70 -7.53
C ASN A 167 -16.65 -4.04 -6.04
N GLU A 168 -16.23 -5.23 -5.64
CA GLU A 168 -16.30 -5.71 -4.26
C GLU A 168 -15.06 -5.29 -3.48
N ARG A 169 -15.25 -4.76 -2.26
CA ARG A 169 -14.14 -4.30 -1.42
C ARG A 169 -13.98 -5.23 -0.22
N PRO A 170 -12.75 -5.61 0.14
CA PRO A 170 -12.47 -6.33 1.37
C PRO A 170 -12.95 -5.60 2.62
N LEU A 171 -13.21 -6.34 3.69
CA LEU A 171 -13.67 -5.78 4.96
C LEU A 171 -12.68 -4.76 5.56
N TYR A 172 -11.38 -4.96 5.40
CA TYR A 172 -10.37 -4.01 5.90
C TYR A 172 -10.43 -2.66 5.17
N ILE A 173 -10.80 -2.66 3.88
CA ILE A 173 -10.99 -1.44 3.08
C ILE A 173 -12.28 -0.71 3.49
N THR A 174 -13.38 -1.44 3.62
CA THR A 174 -14.68 -0.85 3.97
C THR A 174 -14.67 -0.30 5.40
N ASN A 175 -14.04 -0.99 6.33
CA ASN A 175 -13.84 -0.51 7.70
C ASN A 175 -12.97 0.75 7.75
N MET A 176 -11.84 0.76 7.01
CA MET A 176 -10.99 1.95 6.90
C MET A 176 -11.78 3.15 6.39
N MET A 177 -12.53 2.99 5.29
CA MET A 177 -13.27 4.10 4.71
C MET A 177 -14.42 4.58 5.61
N LYS A 178 -15.13 3.65 6.26
CA LYS A 178 -16.16 4.00 7.25
C LYS A 178 -15.58 4.89 8.36
N ASN A 179 -14.41 4.52 8.87
CA ASN A 179 -13.73 5.26 9.94
C ASN A 179 -13.16 6.60 9.47
N ILE A 180 -12.71 6.70 8.22
CA ILE A 180 -12.34 7.97 7.60
C ILE A 180 -13.54 8.92 7.51
N LEU A 181 -14.68 8.43 7.01
CA LEU A 181 -15.89 9.24 6.83
C LEU A 181 -16.52 9.71 8.16
N GLN A 182 -16.26 8.98 9.25
CA GLN A 182 -16.69 9.34 10.60
C GLN A 182 -15.63 10.17 11.35
N SER A 183 -14.49 10.46 10.73
CA SER A 183 -13.40 11.18 11.37
C SER A 183 -13.72 12.67 11.57
N ASN A 184 -13.24 13.23 12.67
CA ASN A 184 -13.30 14.66 12.94
C ASN A 184 -12.13 15.45 12.32
N LEU A 185 -11.14 14.78 11.74
CA LEU A 185 -9.99 15.43 11.10
C LEU A 185 -10.45 16.13 9.82
N SER A 186 -10.22 17.44 9.72
CA SER A 186 -10.61 18.26 8.56
C SER A 186 -10.03 17.75 7.25
N PHE A 187 -8.80 17.21 7.29
CA PHE A 187 -8.14 16.57 6.17
C PHE A 187 -9.02 15.51 5.47
N PHE A 188 -9.76 14.70 6.22
CA PHE A 188 -10.54 13.60 5.66
C PHE A 188 -11.85 14.05 5.00
N LYS A 189 -12.29 15.30 5.21
CA LYS A 189 -13.56 15.80 4.67
C LYS A 189 -13.57 15.94 3.15
N ASP A 190 -12.40 16.15 2.56
CA ASP A 190 -12.25 16.33 1.12
C ASP A 190 -11.93 15.02 0.39
N LEU A 191 -11.94 13.87 1.08
CA LEU A 191 -11.40 12.61 0.57
C LEU A 191 -12.39 11.80 -0.27
#